data_AF-G4ZHP4-F1
#
_entry.id   AF-G4ZHP4-F1
#
_cell.length_a   1.000
_cell.length_b   1.000
_cell.length_c   1.000
_cell.angle_alpha   90.00
_cell.angle_beta   90.00
_cell.angle_gamma   90.00
#
_symmetry.space_group_name_H-M   'P 1'
#
loop_
_entity.id
_entity.type
_entity.pdbx_description
1 polymer ?
#
loop_
_entity_poly.entity_id
_entity_poly.type
_entity_poly.pdbx_seq_one_letter_code
_entity_poly.pdbx_strand_id
1 'polypeptide(L)' 'MRETHCIELEEEDEELVWQAQRAEAESEYLASVAQLSRQNEAAAQYIRGVEPLKWCLYPYLAIRQMYGWQTT' A
#
# COMPACT_ATOMS: atom_id res chain seq x y z
N MET A 1 27.91 6.62 4.47
CA MET A 1 26.84 6.80 5.47
C MET A 1 25.58 7.07 4.68
N ARG A 2 24.57 6.19 4.70
CA ARG A 2 23.28 6.50 4.05
C ARG A 2 22.58 7.47 4.97
N GLU A 3 22.37 8.68 4.50
CA GLU A 3 21.57 9.69 5.21
C GLU A 3 20.16 9.13 5.32
N THR A 4 19.78 8.71 6.52
CA THR A 4 18.42 8.27 6.80
C THR A 4 17.58 9.55 6.82
N HIS A 5 17.00 9.93 5.68
CA HIS A 5 15.95 10.92 5.67
C HIS A 5 14.79 10.36 6.50
N CYS A 6 14.60 10.88 7.71
CA CYS A 6 13.39 10.62 8.48
C CYS A 6 12.24 11.24 7.69
N ILE A 7 11.38 10.38 7.15
CA ILE A 7 10.09 10.79 6.63
C ILE A 7 9.20 10.92 7.87
N GLU A 8 8.87 12.14 8.24
CA GLU A 8 7.88 12.39 9.28
C GLU A 8 6.50 12.18 8.66
N LEU A 9 5.70 11.33 9.30
CA LEU A 9 4.31 11.07 8.94
C LEU A 9 3.45 11.83 9.93
N GLU A 10 2.53 12.63 9.41
CA GLU A 10 1.42 13.15 10.22
C GLU A 10 0.38 12.04 10.46
N GLU A 11 -0.51 12.21 11.44
CA GLU A 11 -1.54 11.19 11.75
C GLU A 11 -2.38 10.83 10.51
N GLU A 12 -2.71 11.82 9.67
CA GLU A 12 -3.47 11.63 8.42
C GLU A 12 -2.68 10.84 7.36
N ASP A 13 -1.36 11.07 7.27
CA ASP A 13 -0.49 10.31 6.37
C ASP A 13 -0.43 8.84 6.81
N GLU A 14 -0.27 8.62 8.12
CA GLU A 14 -0.22 7.29 8.72
C GLU A 14 -1.52 6.51 8.46
N GLU A 15 -2.68 7.16 8.60
CA GLU A 15 -3.97 6.55 8.27
C GLU A 15 -4.03 6.07 6.81
N LEU A 16 -3.50 6.86 5.86
CA LEU A 16 -3.44 6.48 4.45
C LEU A 16 -2.48 5.31 4.20
N VAL A 17 -1.37 5.23 4.91
CA VAL A 17 -0.46 4.06 4.86
C VAL A 17 -1.19 2.81 5.33
N TRP A 18 -1.91 2.89 6.45
CA TRP A 18 -2.68 1.76 6.97
C TRP A 18 -3.83 1.35 6.04
N GLN A 19 -4.49 2.31 5.41
CA GLN A 19 -5.51 2.03 4.39
C GLN A 19 -4.91 1.33 3.18
N ALA A 20 -3.76 1.80 2.67
CA ALA A 20 -3.05 1.17 1.57
C ALA A 20 -2.60 -0.27 1.91
N GLN A 21 -2.22 -0.52 3.17
CA GLN A 21 -1.85 -1.85 3.64
C GLN A 21 -3.04 -2.81 3.65
N ARG A 22 -4.19 -2.33 4.16
CA ARG A 22 -5.42 -3.12 4.32
C ARG A 22 -6.26 -3.22 3.06
N ALA A 23 -5.91 -2.50 2.00
CA ALA A 23 -6.59 -2.54 0.71
C ALA A 23 -6.76 -3.99 0.25
N GLU A 24 -8.01 -4.35 -0.09
CA GLU A 24 -8.35 -5.69 -0.55
C GLU A 24 -8.28 -5.78 -2.07
N ALA A 25 -8.40 -4.63 -2.76
CA ALA A 25 -8.24 -4.49 -4.19
C ALA A 25 -7.07 -3.56 -4.57
N GLU A 26 -6.46 -3.82 -5.72
CA GLU A 26 -5.38 -2.97 -6.26
C GLU A 26 -5.84 -1.52 -6.48
N SER A 27 -7.10 -1.31 -6.86
CA SER A 27 -7.67 0.02 -7.03
C SER A 27 -7.74 0.82 -5.73
N GLU A 28 -8.01 0.17 -4.60
CA GLU A 28 -8.06 0.81 -3.28
C GLU A 28 -6.64 1.21 -2.85
N TYR A 29 -5.68 0.30 -3.03
CA TYR A 29 -4.27 0.59 -2.79
C TYR A 29 -3.79 1.80 -3.60
N LEU A 30 -4.06 1.80 -4.92
CA LEU A 30 -3.66 2.90 -5.80
C LEU A 30 -4.34 4.23 -5.41
N ALA A 31 -5.59 4.19 -4.96
CA ALA A 31 -6.31 5.38 -4.49
C ALA A 31 -5.68 5.95 -3.22
N SER A 32 -5.39 5.12 -2.21
CA SER A 32 -4.74 5.55 -0.95
C SER A 32 -3.33 6.09 -1.20
N VAL A 33 -2.54 5.42 -2.05
CA VAL A 33 -1.20 5.92 -2.41
C VAL A 33 -1.24 7.20 -3.24
N ALA A 34 -2.25 7.37 -4.11
CA ALA A 34 -2.44 8.61 -4.85
C ALA A 34 -2.83 9.77 -3.92
N GLN A 35 -3.64 9.51 -2.90
CA GLN A 35 -4.01 10.50 -1.89
C GLN A 35 -2.81 10.86 -1.01
N LEU A 36 -2.05 9.86 -0.55
CA LEU A 36 -0.80 10.09 0.20
C LEU A 36 0.20 10.89 -0.64
N SER A 37 0.31 10.61 -1.94
CA SER A 37 1.20 11.35 -2.84
C SER A 37 0.84 12.83 -3.00
N ARG A 38 -0.40 13.24 -2.68
CA ARG A 38 -0.83 14.64 -2.70
C ARG A 38 -0.51 15.37 -1.39
N GLN A 39 -0.46 14.64 -0.28
CA GLN A 39 -0.16 15.17 1.05
C GLN A 39 1.35 15.12 1.33
N ASN A 40 1.96 13.95 1.13
CA ASN A 40 3.35 13.67 1.44
C ASN A 40 3.99 12.82 0.32
N GLU A 41 4.59 13.50 -0.66
CA GLU A 41 5.23 12.84 -1.80
C GLU A 41 6.38 11.92 -1.37
N ALA A 42 7.14 12.29 -0.34
CA ALA A 42 8.26 11.49 0.15
C ALA A 42 7.79 10.14 0.71
N ALA A 43 6.73 10.15 1.52
CA ALA A 43 6.10 8.93 2.03
C ALA A 43 5.56 8.04 0.91
N ALA A 44 4.88 8.63 -0.07
CA ALA A 44 4.36 7.89 -1.22
C ALA A 44 5.49 7.26 -2.08
N GLN A 45 6.58 7.98 -2.29
CA GLN A 45 7.75 7.44 -3.01
C GLN A 45 8.41 6.29 -2.23
N TYR A 46 8.53 6.41 -0.91
CA TYR A 46 9.06 5.34 -0.06
C TYR A 46 8.22 4.07 -0.17
N ILE A 47 6.90 4.21 -0.03
CA ILE A 47 5.97 3.08 -0.09
C ILE A 47 5.96 2.43 -1.46
N ARG A 48 6.01 3.21 -2.55
CA ARG A 48 6.15 2.67 -3.92
C ARG A 48 7.45 1.88 -4.12
N GLY A 49 8.49 2.17 -3.35
CA GLY A 49 9.74 1.43 -3.35
C GLY A 49 9.66 0.09 -2.59
N VAL A 50 8.64 -0.10 -1.75
CA VAL A 50 8.41 -1.36 -1.04
C VAL A 50 7.50 -2.26 -1.89
N GLU A 51 7.97 -3.46 -2.19
CA GLU A 51 7.22 -4.44 -2.98
C GLU A 51 5.84 -4.75 -2.36
N PRO A 52 4.71 -4.44 -3.03
CA PRO A 52 3.37 -4.60 -2.47
C PRO A 52 3.06 -5.99 -1.92
N LEU A 53 3.60 -7.06 -2.53
CA LEU A 53 3.40 -8.44 -2.05
C LEU A 53 3.89 -8.69 -0.62
N LYS A 54 4.85 -7.89 -0.13
CA LYS A 54 5.45 -8.08 1.19
C LYS A 54 4.74 -7.33 2.31
N TRP A 55 3.82 -6.42 1.97
CA TRP A 55 3.20 -5.55 2.98
C TRP A 55 1.71 -5.28 2.75
N CYS A 56 1.21 -5.28 1.51
CA CYS A 56 -0.21 -5.09 1.19
C CYS A 56 -1.00 -6.40 1.23
N LEU A 57 -2.30 -6.29 1.53
CA LEU A 57 -3.24 -7.40 1.55
C LEU A 57 -3.75 -7.81 0.16
N TYR A 58 -4.06 -6.85 -0.72
CA TYR A 58 -4.65 -7.12 -2.04
C TYR A 58 -3.86 -8.12 -2.91
N PRO A 59 -2.51 -8.14 -2.95
CA PRO A 59 -1.78 -9.11 -3.77
C PRO A 59 -1.99 -10.54 -3.25
N TYR A 60 -2.08 -10.71 -1.92
CA TYR A 60 -2.35 -11.99 -1.30
C TYR A 60 -3.76 -12.49 -1.62
N LEU A 61 -4.77 -11.60 -1.61
CA LEU A 61 -6.14 -11.96 -1.98
C LEU A 61 -6.24 -12.33 -3.47
N ALA A 62 -5.57 -11.58 -4.34
CA ALA A 62 -5.50 -11.89 -5.78
C ALA A 62 -4.86 -13.26 -6.04
N ILE A 63 -3.77 -13.60 -5.35
CA ILE A 63 -3.11 -14.90 -5.46
C ILE A 63 -3.98 -16.04 -4.89
N ARG A 64 -4.69 -15.80 -3.77
CA ARG A 64 -5.45 -16.83 -3.06
C ARG A 64 -6.78 -17.19 -3.74
N GLN A 65 -7.39 -16.29 -4.51
CA GLN A 65 -8.66 -16.58 -5.21
C GLN A 65 -8.57 -17.65 -6.30
N MET A 66 -7.37 -18.16 -6.65
CA MET A 66 -7.19 -19.05 -7.81
C MET A 66 -7.28 -20.57 -7.53
N TYR A 67 -7.55 -21.02 -6.30
CA TYR A 67 -7.55 -22.47 -5.98
C TYR A 67 -8.92 -23.11 -5.67
N GLY A 68 -10.00 -22.54 -6.21
CA GLY A 68 -11.35 -23.09 -6.11
C GLY A 68 -12.29 -21.96 -5.77
N TRP A 69 -13.30 -21.65 -6.58
CA TRP A 69 -14.46 -22.50 -6.77
C TRP A 69 -14.92 -22.46 -8.23
N GLN A 70 -14.72 -23.56 -8.96
CA GLN A 70 -15.69 -23.97 -9.97
C GLN A 70 -16.81 -24.69 -9.22
N THR A 71 -17.87 -23.98 -8.85
CA THR A 71 -19.14 -24.65 -8.55
C THR A 71 -19.67 -25.19 -9.88
N THR A 72 -19.39 -26.47 -10.16
CA THR A 72 -20.10 -27.24 -11.18
C THR A 72 -21.45 -27.67 -10.62
#